data_AF-A0A524CXN2-F1
#
_entry.id   AF-A0A524CXN2-F1
#
_cell.length_a   1.000
_cell.length_b   1.000
_cell.length_c   1.000
_cell.angle_alpha   90.00
_cell.angle_beta   90.00
_cell.angle_gamma   90.00
#
_symmetry.space_group_name_H-M   'P 1'
#
loop_
_entity.id
_entity.type
_entity.pdbx_description
1 polymer ?
#
loop_
_entity_poly.entity_id
_entity_poly.type
_entity_poly.pdbx_seq_one_letter_code
_entity_poly.pdbx_strand_id
1 'polypeptide(L)'
;NGGGMEPEAIPLLLGRMLTGTKFTHKQSRGTFGLGGSLALLYGQVTTQKPIRVVTSRPGSGIENELTMRLDIEENRPTIIGKSQRVNTTNTHGTRVRFSLQGDWLRSKRKIIEYINQTSIIVPYASLLFENPDGETLAFPRVVHQMPEPPREMQPHPLGIDVEMLKKLLSETNSRTLGTFMINSFQRVGEATARSFLQEAELEYERTPDSLNTREVIDMMRAMECFEDFIAPSSDCLSPLGEGVLRAGLERLNPEYSVVTQRSPSAYEGHPFIVEVGIGYGGDVEPGMYRFANKIPLLYDEGSDVSTKVVKELNLKHYGLKKEDPIAFLTHICSTKIPYKTVGKEYIGDVDVIRREIDLGFKDCLRRLGKRVRRRNRVKRAKKRENRLQKYYEFMSAVLSDSLKREIGADHLFSGDETL
;
A
#
# COMPACT_ATOMS: atom_id res chain seq x y z
N ASN A 1 15.83 -6.70 13.62
CA ASN A 1 16.87 -5.96 12.88
C ASN A 1 16.44 -4.53 12.48
N GLY A 2 15.57 -3.84 13.23
CA GLY A 2 15.32 -2.40 13.02
C GLY A 2 16.41 -1.52 13.65
N GLY A 3 16.27 -0.20 13.62
CA GLY A 3 17.23 0.74 14.23
C GLY A 3 17.32 0.70 15.77
N GLY A 4 16.45 -0.07 16.42
CA GLY A 4 16.31 -0.06 17.88
C GLY A 4 15.55 1.19 18.37
N MET A 5 15.27 1.23 19.66
CA MET A 5 14.67 2.38 20.34
C MET A 5 15.61 2.86 21.44
N GLU A 6 15.62 4.16 21.69
CA GLU A 6 16.31 4.72 22.85
C GLU A 6 15.57 4.32 24.13
N PRO A 7 16.25 3.74 25.15
CA PRO A 7 15.60 3.20 26.34
C PRO A 7 14.70 4.19 27.07
N GLU A 8 15.10 5.47 27.12
CA GLU A 8 14.32 6.55 27.72
C GLU A 8 13.06 6.90 26.92
N ALA A 9 13.09 6.71 25.60
CA ALA A 9 11.97 7.02 24.70
C ALA A 9 10.92 5.90 24.63
N ILE A 10 11.27 4.64 24.96
CA ILE A 10 10.36 3.49 24.88
C ILE A 10 9.03 3.72 25.62
N PRO A 11 9.02 4.18 26.89
CA PRO A 11 7.79 4.37 27.62
C PRO A 11 6.87 5.37 26.91
N LEU A 12 7.45 6.48 26.43
CA LEU A 12 6.69 7.51 25.73
C LEU A 12 6.12 6.98 24.40
N LEU A 13 6.95 6.35 23.58
CA LEU A 13 6.60 5.90 22.22
C LEU A 13 5.59 4.75 22.19
N LEU A 14 5.62 3.86 23.19
CA LEU A 14 4.74 2.69 23.24
C LEU A 14 3.60 2.82 24.26
N GLY A 15 3.77 3.65 25.28
CA GLY A 15 2.90 3.65 26.45
C GLY A 15 2.05 4.89 26.66
N ARG A 16 2.31 5.99 25.96
CA ARG A 16 1.46 7.18 26.01
C ARG A 16 0.59 7.26 24.76
N MET A 17 -0.72 7.26 24.93
CA MET A 17 -1.66 7.39 23.81
C MET A 17 -1.51 8.79 23.17
N LEU A 18 -1.72 8.87 21.85
CA LEU A 18 -1.67 10.12 21.05
C LEU A 18 -0.30 10.83 21.00
N THR A 19 0.80 10.18 21.37
CA THR A 19 2.17 10.75 21.27
C THR A 19 2.84 10.53 19.93
N GLY A 20 2.07 10.22 18.89
CA GLY A 20 2.63 9.92 17.60
C GLY A 20 3.50 11.06 17.09
N THR A 21 4.78 10.79 16.80
CA THR A 21 5.66 11.67 16.00
C THR A 21 5.21 11.77 14.54
N LYS A 22 3.96 11.41 14.23
CA LYS A 22 3.42 11.14 12.90
C LYS A 22 2.52 12.28 12.40
N PHE A 23 2.52 13.41 13.09
CA PHE A 23 1.89 14.65 12.63
C PHE A 23 2.72 15.37 11.54
N THR A 24 3.89 14.82 11.20
CA THR A 24 4.71 15.26 10.07
C THR A 24 4.04 14.87 8.75
N HIS A 25 4.00 15.78 7.77
CA HIS A 25 3.45 15.50 6.43
C HIS A 25 4.38 14.57 5.62
N LYS A 26 4.27 13.28 5.92
CA LYS A 26 5.10 12.21 5.35
C LYS A 26 4.27 10.93 5.28
N GLN A 27 4.47 10.15 4.22
CA GLN A 27 3.81 8.84 4.13
C GLN A 27 4.20 7.95 5.32
N SER A 28 3.18 7.42 5.99
CA SER A 28 3.35 6.47 7.08
C SER A 28 2.26 5.40 7.08
N ARG A 29 2.56 4.23 7.66
CA ARG A 29 1.62 3.11 7.81
C ARG A 29 0.50 3.44 8.82
N GLY A 30 0.87 3.98 9.97
CA GLY A 30 -0.07 4.33 11.05
C GLY A 30 -0.35 5.84 11.06
N THR A 31 -1.58 6.25 11.35
CA THR A 31 -2.00 7.67 11.30
C THR A 31 -1.91 8.34 12.66
N PHE A 32 -2.57 7.78 13.69
CA PHE A 32 -2.78 8.47 14.97
C PHE A 32 -1.81 8.07 16.10
N GLY A 33 -0.84 7.20 15.82
CA GLY A 33 0.04 6.65 16.87
C GLY A 33 -0.66 5.76 17.92
N LEU A 34 -1.96 5.47 17.74
CA LEU A 34 -2.76 4.70 18.71
C LEU A 34 -2.61 3.18 18.58
N GLY A 35 -2.38 2.65 17.38
CA GLY A 35 -2.56 1.22 17.11
C GLY A 35 -1.71 0.29 17.99
N GLY A 36 -0.41 0.55 18.08
CA GLY A 36 0.49 -0.26 18.91
C GLY A 36 0.15 -0.16 20.39
N SER A 37 -0.05 1.06 20.89
CA SER A 37 -0.37 1.33 22.29
C SER A 37 -1.71 0.72 22.71
N LEU A 38 -2.73 0.73 21.84
CA LEU A 38 -4.02 0.08 22.09
C LEU A 38 -3.90 -1.44 22.16
N ALA A 39 -3.08 -2.07 21.30
CA ALA A 39 -2.85 -3.50 21.38
C ALA A 39 -2.16 -3.90 22.70
N LEU A 40 -1.20 -3.09 23.14
CA LEU A 40 -0.52 -3.28 24.42
C LEU A 40 -1.46 -3.08 25.61
N LEU A 41 -2.30 -2.04 25.55
CA LEU A 41 -3.30 -1.76 26.57
C LEU A 41 -4.33 -2.89 26.67
N TYR A 42 -4.88 -3.34 25.53
CA TYR A 42 -5.83 -4.44 25.50
C TYR A 42 -5.23 -5.72 26.10
N GLY A 43 -3.98 -6.02 25.75
CA GLY A 43 -3.26 -7.16 26.33
C GLY A 43 -3.10 -7.06 27.84
N GLN A 44 -2.74 -5.88 28.34
CA GLN A 44 -2.64 -5.64 29.78
C GLN A 44 -3.98 -5.75 30.50
N VAL A 45 -5.04 -5.14 29.96
CA VAL A 45 -6.38 -5.16 30.59
C VAL A 45 -6.90 -6.60 30.69
N THR A 46 -6.71 -7.39 29.64
CA THR A 46 -7.22 -8.77 29.58
C THR A 46 -6.39 -9.78 30.39
N THR A 47 -5.06 -9.62 30.44
CA THR A 47 -4.18 -10.64 31.07
C THR A 47 -3.52 -10.20 32.36
N GLN A 48 -3.53 -8.90 32.68
CA GLN A 48 -2.82 -8.27 33.80
C GLN A 48 -1.30 -8.49 33.81
N LYS A 49 -0.75 -9.07 32.72
CA LYS A 49 0.69 -9.30 32.56
C LYS A 49 1.38 -8.03 32.05
N PRO A 50 2.62 -7.76 32.51
CA PRO A 50 3.37 -6.59 32.07
C PRO A 50 3.89 -6.76 30.63
N ILE A 51 4.13 -5.63 29.97
CA ILE A 51 4.71 -5.55 28.63
C ILE A 51 6.22 -5.62 28.77
N ARG A 52 6.86 -6.48 27.98
CA ARG A 52 8.32 -6.61 27.93
C ARG A 52 8.85 -6.13 26.59
N VAL A 53 9.79 -5.19 26.62
CA VAL A 53 10.44 -4.63 25.44
C VAL A 53 11.94 -4.88 25.56
N VAL A 54 12.51 -5.54 24.57
CA VAL A 54 13.97 -5.74 24.46
C VAL A 54 14.44 -4.98 23.24
N THR A 55 15.45 -4.12 23.39
CA THR A 55 15.97 -3.33 22.27
C THR A 55 17.49 -3.15 22.33
N SER A 56 18.10 -3.11 21.15
CA SER A 56 19.52 -2.79 20.97
C SER A 56 19.68 -1.90 19.75
N ARG A 57 20.48 -0.84 19.88
CA ARG A 57 20.79 0.10 18.79
C ARG A 57 22.02 -0.39 18.02
N PRO A 58 22.12 -0.15 16.70
CA PRO A 58 23.32 -0.43 15.95
C PRO A 58 24.56 0.18 16.61
N GLY A 59 25.60 -0.63 16.84
CA GLY A 59 26.85 -0.19 17.45
C GLY A 59 26.82 0.08 18.96
N SER A 60 25.70 -0.13 19.66
CA SER A 60 25.66 0.13 21.12
C SER A 60 26.37 -0.94 21.95
N GLY A 61 26.53 -2.17 21.43
CA GLY A 61 27.06 -3.32 22.19
C GLY A 61 26.22 -3.73 23.40
N ILE A 62 25.06 -3.10 23.61
CA ILE A 62 24.21 -3.24 24.80
C ILE A 62 22.80 -3.60 24.36
N GLU A 63 22.21 -4.57 25.04
CA GLU A 63 20.80 -4.92 24.97
C GLU A 63 20.08 -4.37 26.22
N ASN A 64 19.03 -3.59 26.01
CA ASN A 64 18.21 -3.02 27.07
C ASN A 64 16.89 -3.79 27.14
N GLU A 65 16.54 -4.30 28.33
CA GLU A 65 15.26 -4.92 28.62
C GLU A 65 14.46 -4.01 29.56
N LEU A 66 13.27 -3.60 29.11
CA LEU A 66 12.31 -2.79 29.85
C LEU A 66 11.05 -3.61 30.09
N THR A 67 10.62 -3.69 31.34
CA THR A 67 9.31 -4.21 31.72
C THR A 67 8.45 -3.07 32.22
N MET A 68 7.29 -2.85 31.60
CA MET A 68 6.41 -1.73 31.90
C MET A 68 4.92 -2.12 31.92
N ARG A 69 4.12 -1.28 32.55
CA ARG A 69 2.66 -1.26 32.51
C ARG A 69 2.19 0.11 32.03
N LEU A 70 0.96 0.17 31.56
CA LEU A 70 0.27 1.39 31.16
C LEU A 70 -0.73 1.77 32.24
N ASP A 71 -0.58 2.96 32.80
CA ASP A 71 -1.56 3.59 33.68
C ASP A 71 -2.66 4.22 32.81
N ILE A 72 -3.89 3.75 32.99
CA ILE A 72 -5.04 4.13 32.14
C ILE A 72 -5.58 5.49 32.58
N GLU A 73 -5.62 5.77 33.89
CA GLU A 73 -6.18 6.99 34.44
C GLU A 73 -5.32 8.19 34.05
N GLU A 74 -4.01 8.03 34.18
CA GLU A 74 -3.03 9.09 33.95
C GLU A 74 -2.43 9.07 32.54
N ASN A 75 -2.83 8.11 31.69
CA ASN A 75 -2.30 7.88 30.35
C ASN A 75 -0.75 7.92 30.33
N ARG A 76 -0.11 7.27 31.31
CA ARG A 76 1.35 7.27 31.48
C ARG A 76 1.90 5.87 31.64
N PRO A 77 3.09 5.57 31.09
CA PRO A 77 3.74 4.30 31.30
C PRO A 77 4.39 4.25 32.70
N THR A 78 4.18 3.16 33.41
CA THR A 78 4.83 2.84 34.69
C THR A 78 5.88 1.76 34.48
N ILE A 79 7.13 2.07 34.79
CA ILE A 79 8.25 1.15 34.61
C ILE A 79 8.36 0.26 35.85
N ILE A 80 8.32 -1.05 35.64
CA ILE A 80 8.43 -2.06 36.70
C ILE A 80 9.86 -2.54 36.85
N GLY A 81 10.58 -2.65 35.73
CA GLY A 81 11.95 -3.14 35.73
C GLY A 81 12.72 -2.65 34.52
N LYS A 82 14.01 -2.34 34.76
CA LYS A 82 15.00 -2.06 33.74
C LYS A 82 16.18 -2.99 33.98
N SER A 83 16.67 -3.63 32.92
CA SER A 83 17.94 -4.33 32.97
C SER A 83 18.72 -4.10 31.68
N GLN A 84 20.05 -4.17 31.80
CA GLN A 84 20.97 -4.04 30.69
C GLN A 84 21.86 -5.26 30.65
N ARG A 85 22.13 -5.74 29.44
CA ARG A 85 22.99 -6.89 29.21
C ARG A 85 23.97 -6.58 28.08
N VAL A 86 25.14 -7.20 28.14
CA VAL A 86 26.11 -7.14 27.04
C VAL A 86 25.51 -7.89 25.85
N ASN A 87 25.52 -7.24 24.69
CA ASN A 87 25.00 -7.82 23.46
C ASN A 87 26.06 -8.72 22.81
N THR A 88 26.16 -9.96 23.30
CA THR A 88 27.14 -10.96 22.81
C THR A 88 26.92 -11.36 21.36
N THR A 89 25.69 -11.24 20.86
CA THR A 89 25.31 -11.60 19.49
C THR A 89 25.55 -10.48 18.47
N ASN A 90 25.86 -9.26 18.93
CA ASN A 90 25.97 -8.05 18.12
C ASN A 90 24.76 -7.80 17.20
N THR A 91 23.56 -8.20 17.64
CA THR A 91 22.31 -8.02 16.88
C THR A 91 21.62 -6.71 17.27
N HIS A 92 20.86 -6.13 16.35
CA HIS A 92 20.13 -4.88 16.63
C HIS A 92 18.64 -4.99 16.34
N GLY A 93 17.83 -4.11 16.96
CA GLY A 93 16.40 -4.01 16.74
C GLY A 93 15.59 -3.92 18.02
N THR A 94 14.31 -4.26 17.90
CA THR A 94 13.34 -4.18 19.00
C THR A 94 12.46 -5.41 18.95
N ARG A 95 12.28 -6.05 20.11
CA ARG A 95 11.36 -7.16 20.34
C ARG A 95 10.34 -6.70 21.37
N VAL A 96 9.07 -6.74 21.03
CA VAL A 96 7.96 -6.43 21.94
C VAL A 96 7.24 -7.73 22.24
N ARG A 97 7.10 -8.06 23.52
CA ARG A 97 6.39 -9.24 24.01
C ARG A 97 5.31 -8.78 24.98
N PHE A 98 4.08 -9.18 24.71
CA PHE A 98 2.93 -8.96 25.57
C PHE A 98 1.99 -10.16 25.45
N SER A 99 1.03 -10.27 26.37
CA SER A 99 0.00 -11.30 26.35
C SER A 99 -1.35 -10.65 26.18
N LEU A 100 -2.23 -11.27 25.40
CA LEU A 100 -3.61 -10.82 25.21
C LEU A 100 -4.54 -12.03 25.22
N GLN A 101 -5.78 -11.82 25.63
CA GLN A 101 -6.84 -12.80 25.44
C GLN A 101 -7.42 -12.67 24.02
N GLY A 102 -7.53 -13.77 23.29
CA GLY A 102 -8.06 -13.76 21.92
C GLY A 102 -8.48 -15.16 21.47
N ASP A 103 -9.27 -15.22 20.39
CA ASP A 103 -9.73 -16.47 19.77
C ASP A 103 -8.89 -16.78 18.53
N TRP A 104 -7.95 -17.72 18.68
CA TRP A 104 -7.08 -18.16 17.59
C TRP A 104 -7.85 -18.89 16.50
N LEU A 105 -8.79 -19.78 16.85
CA LEU A 105 -9.50 -20.63 15.89
C LEU A 105 -10.29 -19.80 14.88
N ARG A 106 -10.95 -18.73 15.35
CA ARG A 106 -11.69 -17.81 14.47
C ARG A 106 -10.78 -16.88 13.68
N SER A 107 -9.65 -16.47 14.25
CA SER A 107 -8.78 -15.43 13.67
C SER A 107 -7.66 -15.99 12.79
N LYS A 108 -7.33 -17.29 12.90
CA LYS A 108 -6.21 -17.97 12.23
C LYS A 108 -6.14 -17.63 10.75
N ARG A 109 -7.24 -17.80 10.02
CA ARG A 109 -7.31 -17.54 8.57
C ARG A 109 -6.90 -16.11 8.23
N LYS A 110 -7.44 -15.12 8.95
CA LYS A 110 -7.20 -13.70 8.66
C LYS A 110 -5.80 -13.24 9.04
N ILE A 111 -5.23 -13.78 10.12
CA ILE A 111 -3.84 -13.49 10.50
C ILE A 111 -2.87 -14.07 9.47
N ILE A 112 -3.08 -15.31 9.02
CA ILE A 112 -2.26 -15.92 7.97
C ILE A 112 -2.39 -15.14 6.66
N GLU A 113 -3.61 -14.74 6.29
CA GLU A 113 -3.87 -13.91 5.11
C GLU A 113 -3.13 -12.56 5.18
N TYR A 114 -3.14 -11.90 6.34
CA TYR A 114 -2.40 -10.64 6.56
C TYR A 114 -0.91 -10.81 6.30
N ILE A 115 -0.31 -11.87 6.84
CA ILE A 115 1.12 -12.12 6.71
C ILE A 115 1.48 -12.51 5.27
N ASN A 116 0.65 -13.33 4.62
CA ASN A 116 0.83 -13.69 3.23
C ASN A 116 0.77 -12.46 2.31
N GLN A 117 -0.26 -11.62 2.45
CA GLN A 117 -0.38 -10.38 1.66
C GLN A 117 0.71 -9.36 1.99
N THR A 118 1.14 -9.27 3.25
CA THR A 118 2.30 -8.44 3.63
C THR A 118 3.57 -8.92 2.92
N SER A 119 3.71 -10.23 2.73
CA SER A 119 4.81 -10.84 2.00
C SER A 119 4.83 -10.44 0.51
N ILE A 120 3.66 -10.22 -0.09
CA ILE A 120 3.50 -9.76 -1.49
C ILE A 120 3.95 -8.29 -1.60
N ILE A 121 3.50 -7.41 -0.70
CA ILE A 121 3.77 -5.97 -0.82
C ILE A 121 5.15 -5.56 -0.29
N VAL A 122 5.78 -6.41 0.52
CA VAL A 122 7.12 -6.19 1.10
C VAL A 122 8.06 -7.35 0.71
N PRO A 123 8.31 -7.62 -0.59
CA PRO A 123 9.13 -8.75 -1.02
C PRO A 123 10.62 -8.54 -0.71
N TYR A 124 11.01 -7.36 -0.25
CA TYR A 124 12.34 -7.01 0.23
C TYR A 124 12.59 -7.33 1.72
N ALA A 125 11.55 -7.78 2.44
CA ALA A 125 11.67 -8.27 3.80
C ALA A 125 11.65 -9.81 3.83
N SER A 126 12.29 -10.37 4.86
CA SER A 126 12.09 -11.76 5.25
C SER A 126 11.15 -11.78 6.44
N LEU A 127 10.06 -12.55 6.34
CA LEU A 127 9.05 -12.67 7.39
C LEU A 127 9.04 -14.10 7.90
N LEU A 128 9.04 -14.25 9.22
CA LEU A 128 8.87 -15.53 9.90
C LEU A 128 7.65 -15.42 10.80
N PHE A 129 6.73 -16.35 10.66
CA PHE A 129 5.53 -16.42 11.49
C PHE A 129 5.39 -17.81 12.08
N GLU A 130 5.54 -17.89 13.39
CA GLU A 130 5.29 -19.08 14.19
C GLU A 130 3.90 -18.94 14.82
N ASN A 131 3.01 -19.88 14.55
CA ASN A 131 1.65 -19.83 15.04
C ASN A 131 1.46 -20.68 16.32
N PRO A 132 0.35 -20.49 17.06
CA PRO A 132 0.06 -21.31 18.26
C PRO A 132 -0.06 -22.81 18.02
N ASP A 133 -0.30 -23.24 16.77
CA ASP A 133 -0.41 -24.66 16.39
C ASP A 133 0.97 -25.31 16.17
N GLY A 134 2.06 -24.54 16.25
CA GLY A 134 3.43 -24.99 16.00
C GLY A 134 3.84 -24.98 14.52
N GLU A 135 2.98 -24.50 13.63
CA GLU A 135 3.31 -24.32 12.21
C GLU A 135 4.15 -23.05 12.04
N THR A 136 5.21 -23.16 11.23
CA THR A 136 6.09 -22.05 10.90
C THR A 136 5.97 -21.69 9.43
N LEU A 137 5.53 -20.46 9.15
CA LEU A 137 5.49 -19.90 7.80
C LEU A 137 6.69 -18.98 7.60
N ALA A 138 7.54 -19.34 6.65
CA ALA A 138 8.72 -18.56 6.28
C ALA A 138 8.52 -17.95 4.89
N PHE A 139 8.67 -16.63 4.81
CA PHE A 139 8.61 -15.88 3.57
C PHE A 139 10.00 -15.23 3.34
N PRO A 140 10.91 -15.89 2.59
CA PRO A 140 12.24 -15.35 2.36
C PRO A 140 12.17 -14.07 1.54
N ARG A 141 13.24 -13.27 1.60
CA ARG A 141 13.39 -12.09 0.76
C ARG A 141 13.52 -12.52 -0.71
N VAL A 142 12.82 -11.84 -1.61
CA VAL A 142 12.89 -12.06 -3.06
C VAL A 142 13.67 -10.94 -3.77
N VAL A 143 13.57 -9.71 -3.26
CA VAL A 143 14.22 -8.54 -3.86
C VAL A 143 15.13 -7.86 -2.85
N HIS A 144 16.31 -7.40 -3.28
CA HIS A 144 17.24 -6.65 -2.42
C HIS A 144 17.09 -5.13 -2.54
N GLN A 145 16.53 -4.66 -3.66
CA GLN A 145 16.22 -3.25 -3.86
C GLN A 145 15.11 -2.81 -2.91
N MET A 146 15.42 -1.82 -2.07
CA MET A 146 14.44 -1.17 -1.21
C MET A 146 13.89 0.08 -1.89
N PRO A 147 12.58 0.37 -1.74
CA PRO A 147 12.03 1.64 -2.18
C PRO A 147 12.65 2.83 -1.43
N GLU A 148 12.68 4.00 -2.07
CA GLU A 148 13.20 5.21 -1.43
C GLU A 148 12.37 5.58 -0.19
N PRO A 149 13.00 5.92 0.94
CA PRO A 149 12.27 6.30 2.14
C PRO A 149 11.54 7.64 1.94
N PRO A 150 10.32 7.79 2.47
CA PRO A 150 9.58 9.03 2.29
C PRO A 150 10.26 10.18 3.07
N ARG A 151 10.22 11.38 2.52
CA ARG A 151 10.79 12.59 3.14
C ARG A 151 9.69 13.40 3.84
N GLU A 152 10.08 14.12 4.88
CA GLU A 152 9.18 15.09 5.50
C GLU A 152 9.15 16.36 4.65
N MET A 153 7.96 16.93 4.48
CA MET A 153 7.77 18.15 3.72
C MET A 153 6.75 19.06 4.40
N GLN A 154 6.72 20.32 3.98
CA GLN A 154 5.68 21.26 4.40
C GLN A 154 4.30 20.84 3.86
N PRO A 155 3.22 21.17 4.59
CA PRO A 155 1.85 20.95 4.14
C PRO A 155 1.53 21.72 2.86
N HIS A 156 0.54 21.22 2.13
CA HIS A 156 -0.07 21.96 1.02
C HIS A 156 -1.27 22.77 1.52
N PRO A 157 -1.54 23.99 1.02
CA PRO A 157 -2.65 24.83 1.47
C PRO A 157 -4.03 24.13 1.40
N LEU A 158 -4.30 23.39 0.33
CA LEU A 158 -5.55 22.62 0.18
C LEU A 158 -5.70 21.41 1.14
N GLY A 159 -4.66 21.08 1.91
CA GLY A 159 -4.61 19.84 2.72
C GLY A 159 -4.41 20.08 4.21
N ILE A 160 -4.59 21.32 4.66
CA ILE A 160 -4.59 21.67 6.08
C ILE A 160 -6.01 21.76 6.62
N ASP A 161 -6.16 21.58 7.93
CA ASP A 161 -7.36 21.89 8.67
C ASP A 161 -7.16 23.17 9.51
N VAL A 162 -8.24 23.68 10.08
CA VAL A 162 -8.22 24.91 10.90
C VAL A 162 -7.26 24.79 12.08
N GLU A 163 -7.16 23.61 12.70
CA GLU A 163 -6.29 23.39 13.86
C GLU A 163 -4.82 23.35 13.46
N MET A 164 -4.48 22.74 12.33
CA MET A 164 -3.14 22.77 11.75
C MET A 164 -2.77 24.19 11.33
N LEU A 165 -3.69 24.96 10.73
CA LEU A 165 -3.43 26.35 10.40
C LEU A 165 -3.12 27.19 11.65
N LYS A 166 -3.94 27.08 12.71
CA LYS A 166 -3.68 27.75 13.99
C LYS A 166 -2.33 27.35 14.57
N LYS A 167 -1.99 26.07 14.51
CA LYS A 167 -0.70 25.56 14.98
C LYS A 167 0.45 26.22 14.19
N LEU A 168 0.37 26.21 12.86
CA LEU A 168 1.38 26.83 11.99
C LEU A 168 1.50 28.33 12.25
N LEU A 169 0.39 29.02 12.48
CA LEU A 169 0.39 30.44 12.85
C LEU A 169 1.07 30.66 14.21
N SER A 170 0.85 29.79 15.20
CA SER A 170 1.49 29.91 16.53
C SER A 170 2.98 29.57 16.54
N GLU A 171 3.44 28.72 15.61
CA GLU A 171 4.83 28.24 15.54
C GLU A 171 5.69 29.07 14.55
N THR A 172 5.07 29.95 13.75
CA THR A 172 5.79 30.71 12.73
C THR A 172 6.63 31.83 13.33
N ASN A 173 7.81 32.06 12.73
CA ASN A 173 8.65 33.22 13.00
C ASN A 173 8.54 34.29 11.90
N SER A 174 7.54 34.17 11.01
CA SER A 174 7.37 35.04 9.84
C SER A 174 6.78 36.39 10.26
N ARG A 175 7.36 37.48 9.76
CA ARG A 175 6.91 38.85 10.10
C ARG A 175 5.65 39.28 9.36
N THR A 176 5.37 38.66 8.21
CA THR A 176 4.26 39.04 7.32
C THR A 176 3.47 37.80 6.90
N LEU A 177 2.19 37.96 6.58
CA LEU A 177 1.35 36.89 6.05
C LEU A 177 1.89 36.35 4.72
N GLY A 178 2.44 37.24 3.88
CA GLY A 178 3.10 36.83 2.65
C GLY A 178 4.28 35.87 2.88
N THR A 179 5.18 36.22 3.80
CA THR A 179 6.32 35.36 4.15
C THR A 179 5.90 34.07 4.86
N PHE A 180 4.85 34.13 5.68
CA PHE A 180 4.23 32.94 6.27
C PHE A 180 3.74 31.98 5.18
N MET A 181 3.01 32.47 4.18
CA MET A 181 2.48 31.64 3.10
C MET A 181 3.58 30.93 2.31
N ILE A 182 4.71 31.61 2.06
CA ILE A 182 5.84 31.06 1.30
C ILE A 182 6.62 30.02 2.11
N ASN A 183 6.83 30.26 3.41
CA ASN A 183 7.70 29.41 4.24
C ASN A 183 6.96 28.21 4.84
N SER A 184 5.67 28.36 5.16
CA SER A 184 4.89 27.32 5.85
C SER A 184 4.21 26.34 4.90
N PHE A 185 4.05 26.69 3.62
CA PHE A 185 3.34 25.86 2.65
C PHE A 185 4.18 25.46 1.45
N GLN A 186 3.86 24.30 0.92
CA GLN A 186 4.50 23.75 -0.26
C GLN A 186 3.95 24.38 -1.54
N ARG A 187 4.81 24.61 -2.54
CA ARG A 187 4.43 25.10 -3.89
C ARG A 187 3.76 26.48 -3.90
N VAL A 188 3.94 27.29 -2.86
CA VAL A 188 3.47 28.68 -2.81
C VAL A 188 4.64 29.63 -3.07
N GLY A 189 4.58 30.34 -4.19
CA GLY A 189 5.53 31.42 -4.52
C GLY A 189 4.99 32.79 -4.13
N GLU A 190 5.81 33.83 -4.31
CA GLU A 190 5.42 35.20 -3.99
C GLU A 190 4.20 35.69 -4.78
N ALA A 191 4.15 35.40 -6.09
CA ALA A 191 3.01 35.76 -6.93
C ALA A 191 1.72 35.09 -6.45
N THR A 192 1.76 33.78 -6.21
CA THR A 192 0.61 33.00 -5.71
C THR A 192 0.17 33.47 -4.32
N ALA A 193 1.11 33.75 -3.42
CA ALA A 193 0.81 34.28 -2.09
C ALA A 193 0.12 35.64 -2.16
N ARG A 194 0.58 36.54 -3.04
CA ARG A 194 -0.07 37.85 -3.25
C ARG A 194 -1.48 37.70 -3.82
N SER A 195 -1.65 36.90 -4.86
CA SER A 195 -2.98 36.65 -5.46
C SER A 195 -3.95 36.05 -4.45
N PHE A 196 -3.51 35.02 -3.70
CA PHE A 196 -4.33 34.40 -2.67
C PHE A 196 -4.74 35.38 -1.56
N LEU A 197 -3.79 36.17 -1.04
CA LEU A 197 -4.09 37.11 0.05
C LEU A 197 -5.02 38.23 -0.42
N GLN A 198 -4.91 38.67 -1.69
CA GLN A 198 -5.86 39.62 -2.29
C GLN A 198 -7.27 39.05 -2.36
N GLU A 199 -7.42 37.79 -2.78
CA GLU A 199 -8.73 37.11 -2.85
C GLU A 199 -9.32 36.84 -1.46
N ALA A 200 -8.47 36.57 -0.47
CA ALA A 200 -8.86 36.39 0.93
C ALA A 200 -9.11 37.71 1.67
N GLU A 201 -9.02 38.88 1.01
CA GLU A 201 -9.13 40.21 1.62
C GLU A 201 -8.14 40.46 2.78
N LEU A 202 -6.96 39.85 2.71
CA LEU A 202 -5.89 39.97 3.71
C LEU A 202 -4.69 40.76 3.18
N GLU A 203 -4.17 41.68 3.97
CA GLU A 203 -2.98 42.46 3.61
C GLU A 203 -1.71 41.61 3.66
N TYR A 204 -0.86 41.72 2.63
CA TYR A 204 0.39 40.94 2.53
C TYR A 204 1.37 41.19 3.69
N GLU A 205 1.47 42.44 4.14
CA GLU A 205 2.38 42.90 5.19
C GLU A 205 1.83 42.71 6.61
N ARG A 206 0.57 42.26 6.76
CA ARG A 206 -0.05 42.04 8.06
C ARG A 206 0.70 40.94 8.82
N THR A 207 0.77 41.05 10.15
CA THR A 207 1.45 40.07 11.00
C THR A 207 0.57 38.84 11.24
N PRO A 208 1.11 37.60 11.15
CA PRO A 208 0.36 36.36 11.40
C PRO A 208 -0.34 36.32 12.76
N ASP A 209 0.31 36.83 13.81
CA ASP A 209 -0.19 36.83 15.19
C ASP A 209 -1.43 37.71 15.39
N SER A 210 -1.70 38.64 14.47
CA SER A 210 -2.83 39.57 14.55
C SER A 210 -4.15 38.99 14.04
N LEU A 211 -4.16 37.75 13.53
CA LEU A 211 -5.35 37.13 12.98
C LEU A 211 -6.29 36.61 14.07
N ASN A 212 -7.56 36.99 13.96
CA ASN A 212 -8.63 36.48 14.81
C ASN A 212 -9.12 35.11 14.33
N THR A 213 -9.75 34.33 15.22
CA THR A 213 -10.28 33.00 14.88
C THR A 213 -11.25 33.00 13.70
N ARG A 214 -12.05 34.07 13.52
CA ARG A 214 -12.95 34.21 12.37
C ARG A 214 -12.17 34.37 11.06
N GLU A 215 -11.18 35.27 11.04
CA GLU A 215 -10.32 35.51 9.88
C GLU A 215 -9.52 34.25 9.50
N VAL A 216 -9.08 33.45 10.47
CA VAL A 216 -8.45 32.14 10.21
C VAL A 216 -9.40 31.17 9.52
N ILE A 217 -10.68 31.14 9.90
CA ILE A 217 -11.70 30.30 9.25
C ILE A 217 -11.98 30.81 7.83
N ASP A 218 -12.04 32.12 7.64
CA ASP A 218 -12.29 32.73 6.33
C ASP A 218 -11.08 32.51 5.39
N MET A 219 -9.85 32.62 5.91
CA MET A 219 -8.62 32.26 5.20
C MET A 219 -8.64 30.79 4.77
N MET A 220 -9.10 29.87 5.63
CA MET A 220 -9.23 28.45 5.29
C MET A 220 -10.23 28.21 4.16
N ARG A 221 -11.40 28.85 4.21
CA ARG A 221 -12.40 28.76 3.13
C ARG A 221 -11.86 29.31 1.82
N ALA A 222 -11.15 30.43 1.88
CA ALA A 222 -10.46 30.98 0.71
C ALA A 222 -9.43 29.99 0.16
N MET A 223 -8.68 29.29 1.01
CA MET A 223 -7.73 28.27 0.55
C MET A 223 -8.43 27.14 -0.21
N GLU A 224 -9.58 26.66 0.27
CA GLU A 224 -10.35 25.59 -0.40
C GLU A 224 -10.89 26.00 -1.77
N CYS A 225 -11.23 27.28 -1.96
CA CYS A 225 -11.78 27.80 -3.21
C CYS A 225 -10.72 28.25 -4.23
N PHE A 226 -9.48 28.50 -3.79
CA PHE A 226 -8.43 29.06 -4.64
C PHE A 226 -7.88 28.04 -5.66
N GLU A 227 -8.09 28.30 -6.95
CA GLU A 227 -7.74 27.38 -8.03
C GLU A 227 -6.27 27.45 -8.48
N ASP A 228 -5.57 28.56 -8.23
CA ASP A 228 -4.19 28.77 -8.71
C ASP A 228 -3.11 28.02 -7.89
N PHE A 229 -3.51 27.23 -6.90
CA PHE A 229 -2.56 26.36 -6.19
C PHE A 229 -2.06 25.23 -7.09
N ILE A 230 -0.74 25.15 -7.23
CA ILE A 230 -0.07 24.08 -7.97
C ILE A 230 -0.15 22.78 -7.17
N ALA A 231 -0.38 21.66 -7.86
CA ALA A 231 -0.45 20.35 -7.22
C ALA A 231 0.78 20.04 -6.31
N PRO A 232 0.56 19.39 -5.14
CA PRO A 232 1.61 19.05 -4.20
C PRO A 232 2.68 18.12 -4.80
N SER A 233 3.91 18.22 -4.29
CA SER A 233 4.99 17.33 -4.70
C SER A 233 4.78 15.91 -4.16
N SER A 234 5.22 14.90 -4.90
CA SER A 234 5.15 13.50 -4.48
C SER A 234 6.34 13.02 -3.66
N ASP A 235 7.34 13.87 -3.37
CA ASP A 235 8.59 13.47 -2.70
C ASP A 235 8.38 13.05 -1.23
N CYS A 236 7.24 13.41 -0.65
CA CYS A 236 6.83 12.94 0.68
C CYS A 236 6.30 11.48 0.68
N LEU A 237 6.22 10.87 -0.51
CA LEU A 237 5.73 9.51 -0.73
C LEU A 237 6.87 8.53 -0.99
N SER A 238 6.61 7.26 -0.71
CA SER A 238 7.48 6.11 -0.95
C SER A 238 6.67 5.03 -1.68
N PRO A 239 6.46 5.20 -3.01
CA PRO A 239 5.88 4.16 -3.85
C PRO A 239 6.77 2.89 -3.82
N LEU A 240 6.24 1.75 -4.25
CA LEU A 240 7.04 0.52 -4.31
C LEU A 240 7.91 0.48 -5.56
N GLY A 241 7.41 1.04 -6.67
CA GLY A 241 8.00 0.90 -7.99
C GLY A 241 7.53 -0.37 -8.69
N GLU A 242 7.54 -0.34 -10.02
CA GLU A 242 7.11 -1.46 -10.86
C GLU A 242 7.93 -2.74 -10.61
N GLY A 243 9.24 -2.62 -10.35
CA GLY A 243 10.11 -3.77 -10.11
C GLY A 243 9.74 -4.54 -8.84
N VAL A 244 9.59 -3.82 -7.72
CA VAL A 244 9.24 -4.42 -6.43
C VAL A 244 7.81 -4.98 -6.47
N LEU A 245 6.87 -4.24 -7.07
CA LEU A 245 5.48 -4.69 -7.19
C LEU A 245 5.35 -5.96 -8.03
N ARG A 246 6.10 -6.05 -9.14
CA ARG A 246 6.15 -7.25 -9.98
C ARG A 246 6.65 -8.44 -9.19
N ALA A 247 7.77 -8.30 -8.47
CA ALA A 247 8.33 -9.40 -7.68
C ALA A 247 7.38 -9.86 -6.56
N GLY A 248 6.59 -8.95 -6.01
CA GLY A 248 5.49 -9.29 -5.10
C GLY A 248 4.43 -10.14 -5.78
N LEU A 249 3.97 -9.71 -6.95
CA LEU A 249 2.94 -10.40 -7.73
C LEU A 249 3.37 -11.79 -8.22
N GLU A 250 4.66 -11.98 -8.52
CA GLU A 250 5.22 -13.29 -8.90
C GLU A 250 5.08 -14.33 -7.77
N ARG A 251 4.92 -13.93 -6.50
CA ARG A 251 4.65 -14.88 -5.40
C ARG A 251 3.31 -15.61 -5.53
N LEU A 252 2.39 -15.08 -6.32
CA LEU A 252 1.12 -15.74 -6.66
C LEU A 252 1.27 -16.77 -7.78
N ASN A 253 2.48 -16.97 -8.32
CA ASN A 253 2.78 -17.86 -9.45
C ASN A 253 1.87 -17.64 -10.69
N PRO A 254 1.74 -16.39 -11.20
CA PRO A 254 1.00 -16.12 -12.42
C PRO A 254 1.70 -16.64 -13.68
N GLU A 255 0.93 -17.02 -14.71
CA GLU A 255 1.50 -17.27 -16.05
C GLU A 255 1.96 -15.97 -16.72
N TYR A 256 1.21 -14.88 -16.50
CA TYR A 256 1.60 -13.54 -16.93
C TYR A 256 1.35 -12.51 -15.84
N SER A 257 2.36 -11.69 -15.56
CA SER A 257 2.26 -10.52 -14.69
C SER A 257 2.41 -9.21 -15.47
N VAL A 258 1.53 -8.25 -15.17
CA VAL A 258 1.63 -6.87 -15.66
C VAL A 258 1.43 -5.93 -14.48
N VAL A 259 2.30 -4.94 -14.37
CA VAL A 259 2.23 -3.89 -13.36
C VAL A 259 2.41 -2.55 -14.05
N THR A 260 1.81 -1.51 -13.47
CA THR A 260 1.97 -0.12 -13.89
C THR A 260 1.93 0.77 -12.65
N GLN A 261 2.86 1.72 -12.56
CA GLN A 261 2.78 2.84 -11.63
C GLN A 261 2.21 4.08 -12.34
N ARG A 262 1.22 4.73 -11.74
CA ARG A 262 0.64 5.97 -12.27
C ARG A 262 1.47 7.18 -11.88
N SER A 263 1.32 8.27 -12.64
CA SER A 263 1.83 9.57 -12.24
C SER A 263 1.17 10.01 -10.92
N PRO A 264 1.87 10.81 -10.10
CA PRO A 264 1.27 11.36 -8.89
C PRO A 264 0.07 12.25 -9.22
N SER A 265 -0.98 12.12 -8.41
CA SER A 265 -2.18 12.97 -8.42
C SER A 265 -2.40 13.53 -7.02
N ALA A 266 -3.34 14.46 -6.86
CA ALA A 266 -3.65 15.05 -5.56
C ALA A 266 -5.14 14.96 -5.26
N TYR A 267 -5.47 14.82 -3.97
CA TYR A 267 -6.84 14.93 -3.46
C TYR A 267 -6.79 15.67 -2.13
N GLU A 268 -7.68 16.65 -1.89
CA GLU A 268 -7.68 17.45 -0.63
C GLU A 268 -6.26 17.93 -0.23
N GLY A 269 -5.46 18.44 -1.19
CA GLY A 269 -4.07 18.85 -0.95
C GLY A 269 -3.08 17.75 -0.56
N HIS A 270 -3.47 16.48 -0.56
CA HIS A 270 -2.58 15.34 -0.30
C HIS A 270 -2.17 14.67 -1.61
N PRO A 271 -0.85 14.56 -1.88
CA PRO A 271 -0.36 13.82 -3.03
C PRO A 271 -0.59 12.33 -2.81
N PHE A 272 -1.01 11.63 -3.86
CA PHE A 272 -1.15 10.18 -3.87
C PHE A 272 -0.63 9.58 -5.18
N ILE A 273 -0.14 8.35 -5.08
CA ILE A 273 0.28 7.53 -6.22
C ILE A 273 -0.50 6.23 -6.17
N VAL A 274 -1.03 5.82 -7.32
CA VAL A 274 -1.70 4.53 -7.50
C VAL A 274 -0.78 3.60 -8.29
N GLU A 275 -0.55 2.43 -7.72
CA GLU A 275 0.18 1.34 -8.35
C GLU A 275 -0.78 0.17 -8.53
N VAL A 276 -0.81 -0.41 -9.72
CA VAL A 276 -1.71 -1.53 -10.03
C VAL A 276 -0.95 -2.71 -10.61
N GLY A 277 -1.45 -3.91 -10.36
CA GLY A 277 -0.94 -5.15 -10.89
C GLY A 277 -2.06 -6.10 -11.32
N ILE A 278 -1.81 -6.89 -12.35
CA ILE A 278 -2.69 -7.98 -12.78
C ILE A 278 -1.85 -9.23 -12.98
N GLY A 279 -2.20 -10.29 -12.25
CA GLY A 279 -1.71 -11.65 -12.46
C GLY A 279 -2.77 -12.47 -13.20
N TYR A 280 -2.37 -13.21 -14.23
CA TYR A 280 -3.28 -14.04 -15.04
C TYR A 280 -2.73 -15.45 -15.21
N GLY A 281 -3.59 -16.47 -15.09
CA GLY A 281 -3.22 -17.87 -15.32
C GLY A 281 -2.40 -18.47 -14.18
N GLY A 282 -1.80 -19.64 -14.43
CA GLY A 282 -1.00 -20.36 -13.43
C GLY A 282 -1.86 -20.82 -12.25
N ASP A 283 -1.28 -20.73 -11.05
CA ASP A 283 -1.90 -21.14 -9.78
C ASP A 283 -2.49 -19.94 -9.01
N VAL A 284 -2.77 -18.85 -9.74
CA VAL A 284 -3.26 -17.61 -9.15
C VAL A 284 -4.69 -17.79 -8.64
N GLU A 285 -4.88 -17.52 -7.35
CA GLU A 285 -6.21 -17.40 -6.78
C GLU A 285 -6.91 -16.13 -7.32
N PRO A 286 -8.12 -16.25 -7.90
CA PRO A 286 -8.85 -15.10 -8.41
C PRO A 286 -9.33 -14.23 -7.24
N GLY A 287 -9.08 -12.93 -7.31
CA GLY A 287 -9.46 -12.02 -6.24
C GLY A 287 -8.83 -10.63 -6.34
N MET A 288 -9.17 -9.78 -5.36
CA MET A 288 -8.64 -8.43 -5.24
C MET A 288 -7.68 -8.32 -4.05
N TYR A 289 -6.43 -8.02 -4.33
CA TYR A 289 -5.40 -7.72 -3.35
C TYR A 289 -5.27 -6.20 -3.20
N ARG A 290 -5.71 -5.68 -2.06
CA ARG A 290 -5.78 -4.24 -1.80
C ARG A 290 -4.73 -3.82 -0.79
N PHE A 291 -3.98 -2.78 -1.12
CA PHE A 291 -2.93 -2.25 -0.28
C PHE A 291 -3.04 -0.74 -0.14
N ALA A 292 -2.77 -0.25 1.06
CA ALA A 292 -2.78 1.16 1.40
C ALA A 292 -1.53 1.47 2.25
N ASN A 293 -0.66 2.36 1.78
CA ASN A 293 0.62 2.68 2.43
C ASN A 293 1.42 1.42 2.84
N LYS A 294 1.54 0.44 1.92
CA LYS A 294 2.22 -0.84 2.14
C LYS A 294 1.59 -1.71 3.25
N ILE A 295 0.30 -1.54 3.54
CA ILE A 295 -0.49 -2.37 4.47
C ILE A 295 -1.57 -3.10 3.67
N PRO A 296 -1.75 -4.42 3.84
CA PRO A 296 -2.86 -5.15 3.24
C PRO A 296 -4.21 -4.82 3.89
N LEU A 297 -5.25 -4.72 3.07
CA LEU A 297 -6.62 -4.45 3.48
C LEU A 297 -7.47 -5.72 3.32
N LEU A 298 -7.88 -6.33 4.44
CA LEU A 298 -8.45 -7.69 4.44
C LEU A 298 -9.96 -7.76 4.60
N TYR A 299 -10.56 -6.77 5.26
CA TYR A 299 -12.00 -6.75 5.54
C TYR A 299 -12.73 -5.81 4.59
N ASP A 300 -14.06 -5.94 4.53
CA ASP A 300 -14.97 -5.07 3.76
C ASP A 300 -14.60 -4.85 2.28
N GLU A 301 -14.09 -5.89 1.62
CA GLU A 301 -13.68 -5.84 0.21
C GLU A 301 -14.80 -5.32 -0.70
N GLY A 302 -16.06 -5.69 -0.43
CA GLY A 302 -17.21 -5.30 -1.24
C GLY A 302 -17.47 -3.79 -1.29
N SER A 303 -17.05 -3.05 -0.26
CA SER A 303 -17.30 -1.60 -0.09
C SER A 303 -16.15 -0.74 -0.62
N ASP A 304 -15.00 -1.34 -0.91
CA ASP A 304 -13.79 -0.64 -1.35
C ASP A 304 -13.94 -0.06 -2.77
N VAL A 305 -13.38 1.14 -2.97
CA VAL A 305 -13.32 1.79 -4.28
C VAL A 305 -12.67 0.91 -5.36
N SER A 306 -11.64 0.15 -5.00
CA SER A 306 -10.89 -0.71 -5.94
C SER A 306 -11.77 -1.84 -6.46
N THR A 307 -12.57 -2.45 -5.58
CA THR A 307 -13.49 -3.53 -5.93
C THR A 307 -14.64 -3.02 -6.79
N LYS A 308 -15.14 -1.80 -6.52
CA LYS A 308 -16.14 -1.14 -7.37
C LYS A 308 -15.59 -0.95 -8.79
N VAL A 309 -14.38 -0.41 -8.92
CA VAL A 309 -13.72 -0.24 -10.22
C VAL A 309 -13.60 -1.57 -10.96
N VAL A 310 -13.09 -2.63 -10.32
CA VAL A 310 -12.93 -3.94 -10.97
C VAL A 310 -14.26 -4.53 -11.44
N LYS A 311 -15.36 -4.33 -10.70
CA LYS A 311 -16.70 -4.77 -11.11
C LYS A 311 -17.22 -4.04 -12.35
N GLU A 312 -16.86 -2.78 -12.52
CA GLU A 312 -17.25 -1.93 -13.67
C GLU A 312 -16.40 -2.21 -14.93
N LEU A 313 -15.22 -2.82 -14.78
CA LEU A 313 -14.33 -3.13 -15.90
C LEU A 313 -14.94 -4.18 -16.86
N ASN A 314 -15.00 -3.83 -18.14
CA ASN A 314 -15.42 -4.76 -19.19
C ASN A 314 -14.26 -5.63 -19.68
N LEU A 315 -14.05 -6.77 -19.02
CA LEU A 315 -12.98 -7.74 -19.34
C LEU A 315 -13.09 -8.36 -20.74
N LYS A 316 -14.31 -8.46 -21.28
CA LYS A 316 -14.53 -9.07 -22.61
C LYS A 316 -13.81 -8.31 -23.71
N HIS A 317 -13.72 -6.98 -23.60
CA HIS A 317 -12.99 -6.13 -24.55
C HIS A 317 -11.50 -6.51 -24.63
N TYR A 318 -10.93 -7.07 -23.57
CA TYR A 318 -9.52 -7.48 -23.52
C TYR A 318 -9.31 -8.95 -23.92
N GLY A 319 -10.39 -9.67 -24.26
CA GLY A 319 -10.33 -11.10 -24.58
C GLY A 319 -10.25 -12.01 -23.34
N LEU A 320 -10.65 -11.47 -22.19
CA LEU A 320 -10.70 -12.14 -20.89
C LEU A 320 -12.14 -12.45 -20.51
N LYS A 321 -12.34 -13.48 -19.70
CA LYS A 321 -13.62 -13.84 -19.10
C LYS A 321 -13.59 -13.62 -17.59
N LYS A 322 -14.78 -13.59 -16.96
CA LYS A 322 -14.88 -13.43 -15.50
C LYS A 322 -14.44 -14.69 -14.76
N GLU A 323 -14.54 -15.84 -15.40
CA GLU A 323 -14.15 -17.15 -14.83
C GLU A 323 -12.65 -17.44 -15.01
N ASP A 324 -11.92 -16.58 -15.73
CA ASP A 324 -10.48 -16.76 -15.88
C ASP A 324 -9.77 -16.51 -14.52
N PRO A 325 -8.69 -17.25 -14.20
CA PRO A 325 -7.91 -17.01 -12.98
C PRO A 325 -7.15 -15.68 -13.09
N ILE A 326 -7.73 -14.63 -12.50
CA ILE A 326 -7.19 -13.26 -12.52
C ILE A 326 -7.10 -12.72 -11.10
N ALA A 327 -5.87 -12.35 -10.70
CA ALA A 327 -5.63 -11.56 -9.50
C ALA A 327 -5.47 -10.09 -9.87
N PHE A 328 -6.27 -9.23 -9.24
CA PHE A 328 -6.12 -7.78 -9.33
C PHE A 328 -5.40 -7.29 -8.08
N LEU A 329 -4.41 -6.43 -8.28
CA LEU A 329 -3.65 -5.81 -7.20
C LEU A 329 -3.76 -4.30 -7.31
N THR A 330 -4.10 -3.62 -6.23
CA THR A 330 -4.04 -2.16 -6.11
C THR A 330 -3.24 -1.77 -4.88
N HIS A 331 -2.33 -0.83 -5.05
CA HIS A 331 -1.63 -0.16 -3.95
C HIS A 331 -1.81 1.34 -4.07
N ILE A 332 -2.29 1.97 -2.99
CA ILE A 332 -2.42 3.42 -2.89
C ILE A 332 -1.42 3.93 -1.86
N CYS A 333 -0.61 4.89 -2.27
CA CYS A 333 0.42 5.52 -1.47
C CYS A 333 0.07 7.00 -1.31
N SER A 334 -0.13 7.48 -0.08
CA SER A 334 -0.49 8.89 0.19
C SER A 334 -0.10 9.30 1.62
N THR A 335 0.02 10.61 1.88
CA THR A 335 0.19 11.14 3.24
C THR A 335 -1.05 10.91 4.11
N LYS A 336 -2.24 11.07 3.52
CA LYS A 336 -3.54 10.78 4.12
C LYS A 336 -4.24 9.77 3.22
N ILE A 337 -4.87 8.75 3.79
CA ILE A 337 -5.69 7.81 3.01
C ILE A 337 -7.14 7.99 3.47
N PRO A 338 -8.11 8.12 2.55
CA PRO A 338 -9.50 8.37 2.90
C PRO A 338 -10.17 7.06 3.35
N TYR A 339 -9.76 6.53 4.50
CA TYR A 339 -10.43 5.40 5.13
C TYR A 339 -11.82 5.83 5.61
N LYS A 340 -12.82 4.98 5.40
CA LYS A 340 -14.17 5.22 5.94
C LYS A 340 -14.34 4.74 7.37
N THR A 341 -13.54 3.77 7.82
CA THR A 341 -13.56 3.23 9.18
C THR A 341 -12.24 3.53 9.90
N VAL A 342 -12.32 3.67 11.23
CA VAL A 342 -11.13 3.85 12.09
C VAL A 342 -10.18 2.64 12.01
N GLY A 343 -10.74 1.46 11.76
CA GLY A 343 -9.99 0.21 11.58
C GLY A 343 -9.14 0.15 10.31
N LYS A 344 -9.31 1.10 9.38
CA LYS A 344 -8.57 1.18 8.10
C LYS A 344 -8.79 -0.03 7.18
N GLU A 345 -10.02 -0.54 7.13
CA GLU A 345 -10.30 -1.79 6.40
C GLU A 345 -10.54 -1.61 4.90
N TYR A 346 -11.04 -0.45 4.50
CA TYR A 346 -11.29 -0.15 3.10
C TYR A 346 -11.16 1.35 2.83
N ILE A 347 -10.95 1.65 1.54
CA ILE A 347 -10.77 3.01 1.03
C ILE A 347 -12.13 3.53 0.55
N GLY A 348 -12.45 4.75 0.98
CA GLY A 348 -13.66 5.45 0.61
C GLY A 348 -13.74 5.77 -0.88
N ASP A 349 -14.96 6.00 -1.33
CA ASP A 349 -15.27 6.24 -2.73
C ASP A 349 -14.99 7.69 -3.13
N VAL A 350 -13.75 7.99 -3.50
CA VAL A 350 -13.29 9.31 -3.92
C VAL A 350 -13.06 9.31 -5.44
N ASP A 351 -13.68 10.25 -6.15
CA ASP A 351 -13.72 10.26 -7.62
C ASP A 351 -12.34 10.30 -8.28
N VAL A 352 -11.45 11.16 -7.78
CA VAL A 352 -10.08 11.30 -8.31
C VAL A 352 -9.29 10.00 -8.15
N ILE A 353 -9.43 9.34 -6.99
CA ILE A 353 -8.78 8.05 -6.72
C ILE A 353 -9.38 6.95 -7.61
N ARG A 354 -10.72 6.88 -7.71
CA ARG A 354 -11.43 5.91 -8.55
C ARG A 354 -10.98 5.99 -9.99
N ARG A 355 -10.88 7.21 -10.53
CA ARG A 355 -10.41 7.48 -11.90
C ARG A 355 -8.99 6.97 -12.13
N GLU A 356 -8.06 7.24 -11.21
CA GLU A 356 -6.67 6.79 -11.39
C GLU A 356 -6.52 5.27 -11.29
N ILE A 357 -7.29 4.61 -10.41
CA ILE A 357 -7.33 3.14 -10.32
C ILE A 357 -7.87 2.55 -11.64
N ASP A 358 -8.98 3.09 -12.16
CA ASP A 358 -9.58 2.64 -13.42
C ASP A 358 -8.63 2.80 -14.61
N LEU A 359 -7.99 3.97 -14.74
CA LEU A 359 -6.99 4.22 -15.78
C LEU A 359 -5.77 3.29 -15.64
N GLY A 360 -5.32 3.03 -14.42
CA GLY A 360 -4.26 2.07 -14.14
C GLY A 360 -4.61 0.67 -14.62
N PHE A 361 -5.77 0.13 -14.20
CA PHE A 361 -6.18 -1.21 -14.62
C PHE A 361 -6.41 -1.31 -16.12
N LYS A 362 -6.98 -0.27 -16.75
CA LYS A 362 -7.13 -0.22 -18.21
C LYS A 362 -5.78 -0.32 -18.93
N ASP A 363 -4.73 0.34 -18.43
CA ASP A 363 -3.39 0.21 -19.01
C ASP A 363 -2.84 -1.22 -18.88
N CYS A 364 -2.93 -1.82 -17.69
CA CYS A 364 -2.52 -3.20 -17.46
C CYS A 364 -3.28 -4.20 -18.33
N LEU A 365 -4.61 -4.05 -18.43
CA LEU A 365 -5.48 -4.93 -19.23
C LEU A 365 -5.20 -4.83 -20.73
N ARG A 366 -4.86 -3.64 -21.25
CA ARG A 366 -4.43 -3.51 -22.66
C ARG A 366 -3.16 -4.29 -22.93
N ARG A 367 -2.17 -4.22 -22.04
CA ARG A 367 -0.90 -4.95 -22.16
C ARG A 367 -1.10 -6.46 -22.04
N LEU A 368 -1.89 -6.90 -21.06
CA LEU A 368 -2.24 -8.31 -20.85
C LEU A 368 -3.04 -8.88 -22.04
N GLY A 369 -4.06 -8.14 -22.51
CA GLY A 369 -4.93 -8.55 -23.60
C GLY A 369 -4.16 -8.85 -24.90
N LYS A 370 -3.07 -8.12 -25.19
CA LYS A 370 -2.18 -8.43 -26.33
C LYS A 370 -1.60 -9.85 -26.22
N ARG A 371 -1.13 -10.24 -25.03
CA ARG A 371 -0.54 -11.57 -24.77
C ARG A 371 -1.61 -12.66 -24.81
N VAL A 372 -2.75 -12.44 -24.17
CA VAL A 372 -3.87 -13.40 -24.13
C VAL A 372 -4.42 -13.67 -25.53
N ARG A 373 -4.61 -12.63 -26.35
CA ARG A 373 -5.05 -12.78 -27.74
C ARG A 373 -4.05 -13.57 -28.58
N ARG A 374 -2.73 -13.32 -28.41
CA ARG A 374 -1.68 -14.10 -29.08
C ARG A 374 -1.75 -15.59 -28.69
N ARG A 375 -1.87 -15.88 -27.39
CA ARG A 375 -2.03 -17.26 -26.89
C ARG A 375 -3.28 -17.93 -27.46
N ASN A 376 -4.42 -17.23 -27.46
CA ASN A 376 -5.67 -17.74 -27.98
C ASN A 376 -5.60 -17.99 -29.50
N ARG A 377 -4.88 -17.16 -30.26
CA ARG A 377 -4.63 -17.39 -31.69
C ARG A 377 -3.84 -18.67 -31.93
N VAL A 378 -2.76 -18.90 -31.16
CA VAL A 378 -1.95 -20.13 -31.26
C VAL A 378 -2.78 -21.36 -30.88
N LYS A 379 -3.54 -21.31 -29.78
CA LYS A 379 -4.43 -22.41 -29.38
C LYS A 379 -5.50 -22.72 -30.44
N ARG A 380 -6.07 -21.70 -31.10
CA ARG A 380 -7.04 -21.88 -32.18
C ARG A 380 -6.40 -22.50 -33.42
N ALA A 381 -5.19 -22.08 -33.80
CA ALA A 381 -4.45 -22.66 -34.90
C ALA A 381 -4.16 -24.15 -34.66
N LYS A 382 -3.62 -24.50 -33.48
CA LYS A 382 -3.35 -25.92 -33.14
C LYS A 382 -4.61 -26.77 -33.08
N LYS A 383 -5.73 -26.23 -32.54
CA LYS A 383 -7.03 -26.93 -32.57
C LYS A 383 -7.54 -27.16 -33.99
N ARG A 384 -7.33 -26.19 -34.90
CA ARG A 384 -7.72 -26.33 -36.31
C ARG A 384 -6.86 -27.39 -36.99
N GLU A 385 -5.56 -27.36 -36.79
CA GLU A 385 -4.60 -28.34 -37.30
C GLU A 385 -4.98 -29.76 -36.85
N ASN A 386 -5.16 -29.98 -35.54
CA ASN A 386 -5.57 -31.29 -35.01
C ASN A 386 -6.93 -31.77 -35.55
N ARG A 387 -7.86 -30.86 -35.82
CA ARG A 387 -9.15 -31.22 -36.45
C ARG A 387 -8.95 -31.63 -37.90
N LEU A 388 -8.20 -30.84 -38.67
CA LEU A 388 -7.89 -31.14 -40.06
C LEU A 388 -7.16 -32.48 -40.17
N GLN A 389 -6.18 -32.74 -39.31
CA GLN A 389 -5.48 -34.03 -39.25
C GLN A 389 -6.46 -35.20 -39.09
N LYS A 390 -7.36 -35.13 -38.11
CA LYS A 390 -8.40 -36.17 -37.92
C LYS A 390 -9.32 -36.34 -39.14
N TYR A 391 -9.67 -35.24 -39.82
CA TYR A 391 -10.47 -35.30 -41.04
C TYR A 391 -9.71 -35.98 -42.19
N TYR A 392 -8.43 -35.66 -42.38
CA TYR A 392 -7.59 -36.28 -43.40
C TYR A 392 -7.37 -37.76 -43.11
N GLU A 393 -7.07 -38.15 -41.87
CA GLU A 393 -6.98 -39.55 -41.44
C GLU A 393 -8.28 -40.32 -41.76
N PHE A 394 -9.44 -39.73 -41.42
CA PHE A 394 -10.74 -40.30 -41.74
C PHE A 394 -10.99 -40.44 -43.25
N MET A 395 -10.70 -39.42 -44.04
CA MET A 395 -10.85 -39.49 -45.50
C MET A 395 -9.91 -40.52 -46.13
N SER A 396 -8.68 -40.63 -45.62
CA SER A 396 -7.69 -41.62 -46.06
C SER A 396 -8.22 -43.04 -45.85
N ALA A 397 -8.79 -43.32 -44.68
CA ALA A 397 -9.41 -44.62 -44.39
C ALA A 397 -10.58 -44.94 -45.32
N VAL A 398 -11.51 -43.99 -45.53
CA VAL A 398 -12.67 -44.19 -46.42
C VAL A 398 -12.25 -44.40 -47.88
N LEU A 399 -11.26 -43.65 -48.36
CA LEU A 399 -10.72 -43.81 -49.70
C LEU A 399 -9.97 -45.13 -49.86
N SER A 400 -9.20 -45.54 -48.85
CA SER A 400 -8.49 -46.82 -48.82
C SER A 400 -9.46 -48.00 -48.93
N ASP A 401 -10.56 -47.96 -48.17
CA ASP A 401 -11.62 -48.97 -48.22
C ASP A 401 -12.32 -48.99 -49.58
N SER A 402 -12.62 -47.82 -50.14
CA SER A 402 -13.35 -47.69 -51.41
C SER A 402 -12.50 -48.13 -52.62
N LEU A 403 -11.20 -47.82 -52.61
CA LEU A 403 -10.26 -48.10 -53.70
C LEU A 403 -9.50 -49.42 -53.52
N LYS A 404 -9.66 -50.10 -52.36
CA LYS A 404 -8.93 -51.32 -51.98
C LYS A 404 -7.41 -51.18 -52.13
N ARG A 405 -6.87 -50.00 -51.82
CA ARG A 405 -5.45 -49.67 -51.85
C ARG A 405 -5.11 -48.87 -50.62
N GLU A 406 -3.98 -49.17 -49.99
CA GLU A 406 -3.50 -48.37 -48.86
C GLU A 406 -3.20 -46.94 -49.32
N ILE A 407 -3.92 -45.98 -48.71
CA ILE A 407 -3.68 -44.56 -48.88
C ILE A 407 -3.26 -44.05 -47.49
N GLY A 408 -2.00 -43.65 -47.38
CA GLY A 408 -1.45 -43.06 -46.17
C GLY A 408 -1.56 -41.53 -46.19
N ALA A 409 -1.96 -40.93 -45.07
CA ALA A 409 -1.95 -39.48 -44.90
C ALA A 409 -0.60 -38.97 -44.30
N ASP A 410 0.34 -39.87 -44.05
CA ASP A 410 1.58 -39.60 -43.31
C ASP A 410 2.51 -38.58 -44.01
N HIS A 411 2.46 -38.54 -45.34
CA HIS A 411 3.21 -37.55 -46.14
C HIS A 411 2.66 -36.12 -46.03
N LEU A 412 1.42 -35.91 -45.56
CA LEU A 412 0.86 -34.57 -45.36
C LEU A 412 1.28 -33.94 -44.02
N PHE A 413 1.79 -34.75 -43.10
CA PHE A 413 2.10 -34.34 -41.72
C PHE A 413 3.58 -34.45 -41.36
N SER A 414 4.38 -35.15 -42.18
CA SER A 414 5.84 -35.07 -42.13
C SER A 414 6.23 -33.71 -42.73
N GLY A 415 6.90 -32.87 -41.92
CA GLY A 415 7.33 -31.53 -42.32
C GLY A 415 8.48 -31.51 -43.33
N ASP A 416 8.54 -32.48 -44.24
CA ASP A 416 9.52 -32.51 -45.32
C ASP A 416 9.05 -31.54 -46.42
N GLU A 417 9.56 -30.31 -46.36
CA GLU A 417 9.50 -29.30 -47.42
C GLU A 417 10.37 -29.71 -48.63
N THR A 418 10.18 -30.91 -49.17
CA THR A 418 10.75 -31.29 -50.47
C THR A 418 9.65 -31.80 -51.38
N LEU A 419 8.97 -30.86 -52.03
CA LEU A 419 8.33 -31.03 -53.34
C LEU A 419 8.26 -29.67 -54.05
#